data_AF-A0A2N6PDX4-F1
#
_entry.id   AF-A0A2N6PDX4-F1
#
_cell.length_a   1.000
_cell.length_b   1.000
_cell.length_c   1.000
_cell.angle_alpha   90.00
_cell.angle_beta   90.00
_cell.angle_gamma   90.00
#
_symmetry.space_group_name_H-M   'P 1'
#
loop_
_entity.id
_entity.type
_entity.pdbx_description
1 polymer ?
#
loop_
_entity_poly.entity_id
_entity_poly.type
_entity_poly.pdbx_seq_one_letter_code
_entity_poly.pdbx_strand_id
1 'polypeptide(L)' 'MNRTPLGIYHAVSCQDATSLSYDGQPYYEVNMLPRAGVPDECEIRFADGEWILAEADKDLAPLPAAEQ' A
#
# COMPACT_ATOMS: atom_id res chain seq x y z
N MET A 1 -12.75 -4.84 14.92
CA MET A 1 -11.36 -4.50 15.28
C MET A 1 -11.04 -3.16 14.64
N ASN A 2 -10.83 -2.09 15.41
CA ASN A 2 -10.43 -0.79 14.86
C ASN A 2 -8.97 -0.88 14.42
N ARG A 3 -8.71 -1.25 13.17
CA ARG A 3 -7.39 -1.11 12.57
C ARG A 3 -7.26 0.33 12.09
N THR A 4 -6.34 1.09 12.67
CA THR A 4 -5.98 2.41 12.16
C THR A 4 -5.26 2.21 10.83
N PRO A 5 -5.66 2.90 9.75
CA PRO A 5 -4.94 2.81 8.48
C PRO A 5 -3.52 3.36 8.64
N LEU A 6 -2.59 2.79 7.89
CA LEU A 6 -1.17 3.21 7.89
C LEU A 6 -0.91 4.28 6.81
N GLY A 7 -1.66 4.23 5.72
CA GLY A 7 -1.54 5.12 4.57
C GLY A 7 -2.57 4.80 3.49
N ILE A 8 -2.42 5.43 2.33
CA ILE A 8 -3.22 5.22 1.13
C ILE A 8 -2.34 4.55 0.07
N TYR A 9 -2.88 3.54 -0.59
CA TYR A 9 -2.25 2.90 -1.74
C TYR A 9 -2.62 3.61 -3.04
N HIS A 10 -1.66 3.75 -3.94
CA HIS A 10 -1.81 4.25 -5.29
C HIS A 10 -1.17 3.27 -6.26
N ALA A 11 -1.90 2.86 -7.30
CA ALA A 11 -1.44 1.87 -8.26
C ALA A 11 -0.52 2.51 -9.32
N VAL A 12 0.64 3.04 -8.92
CA VAL A 12 1.55 3.79 -9.80
C VAL A 12 2.52 2.85 -10.50
N SER A 13 3.16 1.96 -9.74
CA SER A 13 4.13 0.97 -10.22
C SER A 13 3.45 -0.12 -11.07
N CYS A 14 2.29 -0.59 -10.61
CA CYS A 14 1.57 -1.73 -11.19
C CYS A 14 0.11 -1.34 -11.47
N GLN A 15 -0.26 -1.22 -12.75
CA GLN A 15 -1.58 -0.75 -13.20
C GLN A 15 -2.45 -1.89 -13.73
N ASP A 16 -2.33 -3.09 -13.16
CA ASP A 16 -3.22 -4.20 -13.46
C ASP A 16 -4.61 -4.00 -12.85
N ALA A 17 -5.59 -4.75 -13.37
CA ALA A 17 -6.99 -4.61 -12.96
C ALA A 17 -7.20 -4.75 -11.44
N THR A 18 -6.46 -5.65 -10.78
CA THR A 18 -6.52 -5.80 -9.32
C THR A 18 -5.96 -4.56 -8.63
N SER A 19 -4.74 -4.14 -8.94
CA SER A 19 -4.10 -2.97 -8.35
C SER A 19 -4.94 -1.70 -8.52
N LEU A 20 -5.48 -1.47 -9.72
CA LEU A 20 -6.39 -0.35 -9.99
C LEU A 20 -7.70 -0.41 -9.21
N SER A 21 -8.20 -1.61 -8.87
CA SER A 21 -9.39 -1.76 -8.03
C SER A 21 -9.13 -1.33 -6.58
N TYR A 22 -7.88 -1.32 -6.14
CA TYR A 22 -7.46 -0.90 -4.79
C TYR A 22 -6.84 0.50 -4.75
N ASP A 23 -6.68 1.17 -5.89
CA ASP A 23 -6.17 2.54 -5.97
C ASP A 23 -7.01 3.49 -5.11
N GLY A 24 -6.32 4.31 -4.30
CA GLY A 24 -6.93 5.25 -3.36
C GLY A 24 -7.46 4.61 -2.07
N GLN A 25 -7.34 3.29 -1.89
CA GLN A 25 -7.80 2.62 -0.67
C GLN A 25 -6.73 2.63 0.44
N PRO A 26 -7.17 2.63 1.72
CA PRO A 26 -6.25 2.53 2.84
C PRO A 26 -5.65 1.12 2.97
N TYR A 27 -4.37 1.06 3.31
CA TYR A 27 -3.70 -0.16 3.74
C TYR A 27 -3.43 -0.16 5.25
N TYR A 28 -3.30 -1.35 5.82
CA TYR A 28 -3.30 -1.58 7.27
C TYR A 28 -2.12 -2.39 7.79
N GLU A 29 -1.43 -3.12 6.92
CA GLU A 29 -0.22 -3.87 7.25
C GLU A 29 0.77 -3.72 6.09
N VAL A 30 2.07 -3.71 6.38
CA VAL A 30 3.17 -3.66 5.40
C VAL A 30 4.17 -4.76 5.74
N ASN A 31 4.54 -5.56 4.74
CA ASN A 31 5.59 -6.57 4.81
C ASN A 31 6.69 -6.20 3.82
N MET A 32 7.84 -5.72 4.30
CA MET A 32 8.96 -5.35 3.44
C MET A 32 9.62 -6.60 2.86
N LEU A 33 9.83 -6.61 1.54
CA LEU A 33 10.47 -7.70 0.82
C LEU A 33 11.86 -7.26 0.33
N PRO A 34 12.91 -7.39 1.16
CA PRO A 34 14.25 -6.97 0.76
C PRO A 34 14.76 -7.85 -0.38
N ARG A 35 14.70 -7.33 -1.61
CA ARG A 35 15.19 -8.00 -2.81
C ARG A 35 16.40 -7.28 -3.37
N ALA A 36 17.45 -8.04 -3.70
CA ALA A 36 18.65 -7.47 -4.31
C ALA A 36 18.30 -6.78 -5.63
N GLY A 37 18.49 -5.46 -5.70
CA GLY A 37 18.19 -4.63 -6.87
C GLY A 37 16.85 -3.90 -6.84
N VAL A 38 15.98 -4.14 -5.85
CA VAL A 38 14.72 -3.41 -5.65
C VAL A 38 14.56 -3.09 -4.16
N PRO A 39 15.09 -1.93 -3.70
CA PRO A 39 15.15 -1.63 -2.27
C PRO A 39 13.78 -1.38 -1.60
N ASP A 40 12.71 -1.20 -2.38
CA ASP A 40 11.43 -0.69 -1.88
C ASP A 40 10.24 -1.62 -2.19
N GLU A 41 10.48 -2.86 -2.61
CA GLU A 41 9.42 -3.86 -2.83
C GLU A 41 8.81 -4.27 -1.47
N CYS A 42 7.49 -4.25 -1.38
CA CYS A 42 6.74 -4.64 -0.20
C CYS A 42 5.38 -5.23 -0.56
N GLU A 43 4.79 -5.97 0.37
CA GLU A 43 3.37 -6.34 0.29
C GLU A 43 2.58 -5.49 1.28
N ILE A 44 1.41 -5.03 0.86
CA ILE A 44 0.49 -4.29 1.71
C ILE A 44 -0.83 -5.04 1.86
N ARG A 45 -1.47 -4.89 3.02
CA ARG A 45 -2.75 -5.53 3.31
C ARG A 45 -3.90 -4.54 3.41
N PHE A 46 -5.01 -4.85 2.73
CA PHE A 46 -6.24 -4.07 2.78
C PHE A 46 -7.20 -4.54 3.86
N ALA A 47 -8.31 -3.81 4.06
CA ALA A 47 -9.32 -4.10 5.07
C ALA A 47 -9.98 -5.48 4.90
N ASP A 48 -10.18 -5.91 3.66
CA ASP A 48 -10.76 -7.23 3.33
C ASP A 48 -9.77 -8.39 3.58
N GLY A 49 -8.50 -8.04 3.82
CA GLY A 49 -7.44 -9.00 4.13
C GLY A 49 -6.59 -9.40 2.94
N GLU A 50 -6.92 -8.93 1.73
CA GLU A 50 -6.14 -9.09 0.51
C GLU A 50 -4.75 -8.45 0.61
N TRP A 51 -3.76 -9.12 0.01
CA TRP A 51 -2.37 -8.63 -0.09
C TRP A 51 -2.01 -8.27 -1.53
N ILE A 52 -1.38 -7.11 -1.70
CA ILE A 52 -0.89 -6.64 -3.01
C ILE A 52 0.58 -6.25 -2.91
N LEU A 53 1.34 -6.59 -3.95
CA LEU A 53 2.72 -6.15 -4.11
C LEU A 53 2.76 -4.67 -4.53
N ALA A 54 3.58 -3.88 -3.85
CA ALA A 54 3.72 -2.45 -4.06
C ALA A 54 5.19 -2.03 -3.93
N GLU A 55 5.55 -0.92 -4.58
CA GLU A 55 6.80 -0.20 -4.34
C GLU A 55 6.54 0.92 -3.32
N ALA A 56 7.12 0.82 -2.13
CA ALA A 56 6.84 1.71 -1.01
C ALA A 56 7.02 3.20 -1.34
N ASP A 57 8.05 3.55 -2.11
CA ASP A 57 8.35 4.93 -2.51
C ASP A 57 7.36 5.52 -3.53
N LYS A 58 6.78 4.68 -4.39
CA LYS A 58 5.92 5.13 -5.51
C LYS A 58 4.43 4.99 -5.21
N ASP A 59 4.07 3.92 -4.52
CA ASP A 59 2.69 3.48 -4.38
C ASP A 59 2.09 3.84 -3.02
N LEU A 60 2.89 4.14 -2.00
CA LEU A 60 2.37 4.38 -0.64
C LEU A 60 2.46 5.85 -0.25
N ALA A 61 1.30 6.44 0.04
CA ALA A 61 1.21 7.77 0.59
C ALA A 61 0.84 7.71 2.09
N PRO A 62 1.44 8.55 2.96
CA PRO A 62 0.98 8.69 4.33
C PRO A 62 -0.46 9.22 4.35
N LEU A 63 -1.21 8.92 5.40
CA LEU A 63 -2.52 9.54 5.61
C LEU A 63 -2.36 11.07 5.66
N PRO A 64 -3.29 11.84 5.08
CA PRO A 64 -3.30 13.27 5.29
C PRO A 64 -3.35 13.52 6.79
N ALA A 65 -2.45 14.37 7.30
CA ALA A 65 -2.51 14.81 8.68
C ALA A 65 -3.93 15.34 8.89
N ALA A 66 -4.67 14.77 9.84
CA ALA A 66 -5.97 15.32 10.19
C ALA A 66 -5.73 16.77 10.60
N GLU A 67 -6.18 17.71 9.77
CA GLU A 67 -6.18 19.13 10.12
C GLU A 67 -6.93 19.25 11.45
N GLN A 68 -6.18 19.59 12.51
CA GLN A 68 -6.70 19.75 13.87
C GLN A 68 -7.51 21.03 14.01
#